data_AF-A0A1B3WTL5-F1
#
_entry.id   AF-A0A1B3WTL5-F1
#
_cell.length_a   1.000
_cell.length_b   1.000
_cell.length_c   1.000
_cell.angle_alpha   90.00
_cell.angle_beta   90.00
_cell.angle_gamma   90.00
#
_symmetry.space_group_name_H-M   'P 1'
#
loop_
_entity.id
_entity.type
_entity.pdbx_description
1 polymer ?
#
loop_
_entity_poly.entity_id
_entity_poly.type
_entity_poly.pdbx_seq_one_letter_code
_entity_poly.pdbx_strand_id
1 'polypeptide(L)'
;MVANVQQIFDLARDPQAKQKLLSGQFNTAICSSCGYASPLGTPLVYHDPEKQLFLTYYPAELNTPLPEQERILGQLIRSVVDALPAEKRGGYLFQPRSMYSYDTLLDTILEADGITKEMIQAEERKISLLRQLLSADDNAVPGIIDQDLTPYDDGFFALLANVQGNAEATGNEALIQKAQLIQNELLEKTEYGRELKIRAESTRKAIADLQALGENLNRNTLLDLVAGSQDDAYLHTIVGLARNGMDYRFFETLTAKIDAAAGAEKDRLSEIREKTLAAVREIDASIQEQKKLRKQALEAILKADHTDQAIEQYARAIDDAFLEVAGEELENARKEMNYERSGKIQALIDKVEEMMKVPPELEFLQSLMKIEDISELTAAIENNRDAVTDDFKEMLETVIENISGAPDTDPKLLERLKTIRTVLAA
;
A
#
# COMPACT_ATOMS: atom_id res chain seq x y z
N MET A 1 -9.63 41.62 -10.52
CA MET A 1 -9.04 40.29 -10.31
C MET A 1 -10.04 39.30 -10.88
N VAL A 2 -9.75 38.65 -12.00
CA VAL A 2 -10.68 37.69 -12.62
C VAL A 2 -10.48 36.36 -11.91
N ALA A 3 -11.45 35.90 -11.13
CA ALA A 3 -11.44 34.55 -10.58
C ALA A 3 -11.55 33.57 -11.75
N ASN A 4 -10.61 32.65 -11.87
CA ASN A 4 -10.63 31.65 -12.94
C ASN A 4 -11.66 30.57 -12.57
N VAL A 5 -12.88 30.68 -13.09
CA VAL A 5 -13.98 29.75 -12.81
C VAL A 5 -13.90 28.59 -13.80
N GLN A 6 -13.70 27.38 -13.30
CA GLN A 6 -13.67 26.17 -14.10
C GLN A 6 -15.09 25.63 -14.33
N GLN A 7 -15.57 25.68 -15.56
CA GLN A 7 -16.93 25.22 -15.93
C GLN A 7 -16.92 24.01 -16.86
N ILE A 8 -15.76 23.62 -17.38
CA ILE A 8 -15.61 22.50 -18.31
C ILE A 8 -14.68 21.48 -17.69
N PHE A 9 -15.17 20.24 -17.59
CA PHE A 9 -14.45 19.07 -17.13
C PHE A 9 -14.39 18.06 -18.27
N ASP A 10 -13.38 18.19 -19.12
CA ASP A 10 -13.23 17.42 -20.35
C ASP A 10 -12.00 16.50 -20.29
N LEU A 11 -12.25 15.20 -20.19
CA LEU A 11 -11.20 14.19 -20.06
C LEU A 11 -10.37 14.03 -21.34
N ALA A 12 -10.89 14.48 -22.50
CA ALA A 12 -10.11 14.51 -23.73
C ALA A 12 -8.97 15.55 -23.69
N ARG A 13 -9.11 16.57 -22.83
CA ARG A 13 -8.16 17.67 -22.67
C ARG A 13 -7.37 17.59 -21.37
N ASP A 14 -8.05 17.25 -20.29
CA ASP A 14 -7.48 17.14 -18.95
C ASP A 14 -7.88 15.78 -18.33
N PRO A 15 -6.97 14.79 -18.37
CA PRO A 15 -7.21 13.48 -17.75
C PRO A 15 -7.57 13.55 -16.26
N GLN A 16 -7.19 14.63 -15.56
CA GLN A 16 -7.49 14.83 -14.14
C GLN A 16 -8.85 15.52 -13.91
N ALA A 17 -9.59 15.91 -14.95
CA ALA A 17 -10.84 16.62 -14.82
C ALA A 17 -11.89 15.85 -14.01
N LYS A 18 -11.99 14.53 -14.17
CA LYS A 18 -12.87 13.66 -13.36
C LYS A 18 -12.53 13.80 -11.88
N GLN A 19 -11.26 13.62 -11.52
CA GLN A 19 -10.82 13.67 -10.13
C GLN A 19 -11.02 15.06 -9.49
N LYS A 20 -10.76 16.13 -10.24
CA LYS A 20 -11.02 17.51 -9.79
C LYS A 20 -12.51 17.77 -9.53
N LEU A 21 -13.39 17.22 -10.37
CA LEU A 21 -14.84 17.33 -10.18
C LEU A 21 -15.30 16.52 -8.95
N LEU A 22 -14.86 15.26 -8.85
CA LEU A 22 -15.21 14.37 -7.74
C LEU A 22 -14.69 14.87 -6.38
N SER A 23 -13.54 15.56 -6.35
CA SER A 23 -13.01 16.11 -5.09
C SER A 23 -13.81 17.32 -4.58
N GLY A 24 -14.59 17.97 -5.44
CA GLY A 24 -15.32 19.20 -5.09
C GLY A 24 -14.43 20.42 -4.80
N GLN A 25 -13.11 20.30 -4.95
CA GLN A 25 -12.14 21.36 -4.65
C GLN A 25 -11.90 22.28 -5.85
N PHE A 26 -12.97 22.75 -6.47
CA PHE A 26 -12.94 23.69 -7.58
C PHE A 26 -13.95 24.80 -7.34
N ASN A 27 -13.71 25.96 -7.97
CA ASN A 27 -14.58 27.13 -7.84
C ASN A 27 -14.93 27.46 -6.38
N THR A 28 -13.97 27.38 -5.45
CA THR A 28 -14.20 27.67 -4.04
C THR A 28 -13.98 29.14 -3.73
N ALA A 29 -14.89 29.77 -3.00
CA ALA A 29 -14.69 31.06 -2.37
C ALA A 29 -14.19 30.87 -0.93
N ILE A 30 -13.13 31.58 -0.55
CA ILE A 30 -12.57 31.56 0.80
C ILE A 30 -13.02 32.82 1.54
N CYS A 31 -13.65 32.65 2.70
CA CYS A 31 -14.02 33.76 3.57
C CYS A 31 -12.75 34.38 4.18
N SER A 32 -12.52 35.67 3.89
CA SER A 32 -11.36 36.41 4.41
C SER A 32 -11.35 36.57 5.93
N SER A 33 -12.48 36.37 6.60
CA SER A 33 -12.63 36.59 8.04
C SER A 33 -12.42 35.34 8.88
N CYS A 34 -12.74 34.15 8.37
CA CYS A 34 -12.63 32.89 9.12
C CYS A 34 -11.91 31.76 8.37
N GLY A 35 -11.50 31.98 7.11
CA GLY A 35 -10.84 30.97 6.29
C GLY A 35 -11.76 29.87 5.75
N TYR A 36 -13.07 29.93 6.03
CA TYR A 36 -14.03 28.94 5.54
C TYR A 36 -14.10 28.98 4.00
N ALA A 37 -13.86 27.82 3.36
CA ALA A 37 -13.96 27.65 1.93
C ALA A 37 -15.34 27.06 1.56
N SER A 38 -16.05 27.70 0.64
CA SER A 38 -17.37 27.26 0.18
C SER A 38 -17.37 27.12 -1.35
N PRO A 39 -17.89 26.01 -1.91
CA PRO A 39 -17.99 25.85 -3.36
C PRO A 39 -18.98 26.87 -3.94
N LEU A 40 -18.63 27.46 -5.07
CA LEU A 40 -19.50 28.36 -5.83
C LEU A 40 -20.32 27.53 -6.82
N GLY A 41 -21.65 27.59 -6.68
CA GLY A 41 -22.59 27.04 -7.64
C GLY A 41 -22.37 27.66 -9.02
N THR A 42 -21.85 26.87 -9.96
CA THR A 42 -21.51 27.33 -11.31
C THR A 42 -22.03 26.33 -12.34
N PRO A 43 -22.60 26.78 -13.47
CA PRO A 43 -22.99 25.88 -14.55
C PRO A 43 -21.78 25.16 -15.09
N LEU A 44 -21.91 23.87 -15.37
CA LEU A 44 -20.79 23.05 -15.82
C LEU A 44 -21.18 22.06 -16.92
N VAL A 45 -20.16 21.63 -17.67
CA VAL A 45 -20.22 20.55 -18.65
C VAL A 45 -19.13 19.53 -18.33
N TYR A 46 -19.52 18.26 -18.23
CA TYR A 46 -18.63 17.12 -18.07
C TYR A 46 -18.60 16.29 -19.35
N HIS A 47 -17.39 15.91 -19.79
CA HIS A 47 -17.18 15.13 -20.99
C HIS A 47 -16.17 14.01 -20.75
N ASP A 48 -16.62 12.77 -20.97
CA ASP A 48 -15.79 11.56 -20.98
C ASP A 48 -15.97 10.85 -22.33
N PRO A 49 -14.98 10.92 -23.23
CA PRO A 49 -15.09 10.32 -24.55
C PRO A 49 -15.05 8.78 -24.53
N GLU A 50 -14.38 8.18 -23.55
CA GLU A 50 -14.27 6.72 -23.45
C GLU A 50 -15.60 6.10 -23.01
N LYS A 51 -16.29 6.78 -22.08
CA LYS A 51 -17.61 6.37 -21.57
C LYS A 51 -18.77 6.94 -22.39
N GLN A 52 -18.48 7.72 -23.44
CA GLN A 52 -19.48 8.46 -24.22
C GLN A 52 -20.43 9.29 -23.35
N LEU A 53 -19.90 9.88 -22.27
CA LEU A 53 -20.66 10.75 -21.38
C LEU A 53 -20.51 12.20 -21.81
N PHE A 54 -21.65 12.87 -21.96
CA PHE A 54 -21.70 14.31 -22.12
C PHE A 54 -22.82 14.85 -21.25
N LEU A 55 -22.44 15.32 -20.07
CA LEU A 55 -23.36 15.69 -18.99
C LEU A 55 -23.33 17.20 -18.79
N THR A 56 -24.49 17.77 -18.47
CA THR A 56 -24.64 19.20 -18.19
C THR A 56 -25.33 19.38 -16.85
N TYR A 57 -24.91 20.38 -16.08
CA TYR A 57 -25.54 20.72 -14.80
C TYR A 57 -25.65 22.24 -14.68
N TYR A 58 -26.82 22.70 -14.23
CA TYR A 58 -27.07 24.10 -13.93
C TYR A 58 -27.57 24.22 -12.48
N PRO A 59 -26.85 24.93 -11.59
CA PRO A 59 -27.24 25.06 -10.19
C PRO A 59 -28.56 25.83 -10.03
N ALA A 60 -29.49 25.27 -9.25
CA ALA A 60 -30.82 25.84 -9.05
C ALA A 60 -30.78 27.14 -8.23
N GLU A 61 -29.81 27.27 -7.34
CA GLU A 61 -29.59 28.43 -6.47
C GLU A 61 -29.26 29.72 -7.25
N LEU A 62 -28.83 29.61 -8.51
CA LEU A 62 -28.60 30.76 -9.38
C LEU A 62 -29.89 31.40 -9.89
N ASN A 63 -31.05 30.78 -9.67
CA ASN A 63 -32.39 31.30 -10.00
C ASN A 63 -32.49 31.91 -11.41
N THR A 64 -31.76 31.34 -12.37
CA THR A 64 -31.67 31.86 -13.74
C THR A 64 -32.84 31.35 -14.58
N PRO A 65 -33.51 32.18 -15.41
CA PRO A 65 -34.57 31.70 -16.31
C PRO A 65 -34.06 30.68 -17.34
N LEU A 66 -34.87 29.67 -17.67
CA LEU A 66 -34.49 28.57 -18.56
C LEU A 66 -33.85 29.01 -19.91
N PRO A 67 -34.37 30.01 -20.65
CA PRO A 67 -33.74 30.44 -21.90
C PRO A 67 -32.29 30.92 -21.73
N GLU A 68 -31.99 31.53 -20.58
CA GLU A 68 -30.65 32.01 -20.26
C GLU A 68 -29.75 30.86 -19.81
N GLN A 69 -30.29 29.87 -19.11
CA GLN A 69 -29.55 28.63 -18.80
C GLN A 69 -29.10 27.91 -20.07
N GLU A 70 -30.01 27.73 -21.03
CA GLU A 70 -29.72 27.11 -22.33
C GLU A 70 -28.67 27.91 -23.12
N ARG A 71 -28.73 29.24 -23.06
CA ARG A 71 -27.73 30.11 -23.69
C ARG A 71 -26.33 29.87 -23.11
N ILE A 72 -26.21 29.82 -21.78
CA ILE A 72 -24.94 29.61 -21.08
C ILE A 72 -24.40 28.20 -21.34
N LEU A 73 -25.21 27.16 -21.12
CA LEU A 73 -24.81 25.77 -21.38
C LEU A 73 -24.45 25.56 -22.85
N GLY A 74 -25.20 26.16 -23.78
CA GLY A 74 -24.90 26.10 -25.21
C GLY A 74 -23.55 26.71 -25.60
N GLN A 75 -23.03 27.68 -24.83
CA GLN A 75 -21.67 28.18 -25.02
C GLN A 75 -20.62 27.18 -24.53
N LEU A 76 -20.84 26.59 -23.35
CA LEU A 76 -19.94 25.58 -22.77
C LEU A 76 -19.89 24.31 -23.64
N ILE A 77 -21.05 23.82 -24.09
CA ILE A 77 -21.18 22.67 -24.99
C ILE A 77 -20.39 22.90 -26.27
N ARG A 78 -20.59 24.05 -26.94
CA ARG A 78 -19.84 24.39 -28.16
C ARG A 78 -18.34 24.42 -27.92
N SER A 79 -17.91 25.00 -26.79
CA SER A 79 -16.48 25.03 -26.44
C SER A 79 -15.85 23.65 -26.28
N VAL A 80 -16.61 22.62 -25.88
CA VAL A 80 -16.15 21.23 -25.83
C VAL A 80 -16.19 20.60 -27.22
N VAL A 81 -17.28 20.77 -27.98
CA VAL A 81 -17.40 20.14 -29.32
C VAL A 81 -16.37 20.70 -30.30
N ASP A 82 -16.17 22.02 -30.34
CA ASP A 82 -15.22 22.69 -31.24
C ASP A 82 -13.77 22.33 -30.92
N ALA A 83 -13.50 21.91 -29.68
CA ALA A 83 -12.21 21.41 -29.24
C ALA A 83 -11.78 20.10 -29.89
N LEU A 84 -12.76 19.26 -30.22
CA LEU A 84 -12.54 17.88 -30.57
C LEU A 84 -12.26 17.77 -32.08
N PRO A 85 -11.26 16.95 -32.47
CA PRO A 85 -11.08 16.54 -33.87
C PRO A 85 -12.37 15.95 -34.43
N ALA A 86 -12.64 16.19 -35.71
CA ALA A 86 -13.91 15.79 -36.34
C ALA A 86 -14.19 14.28 -36.20
N GLU A 87 -13.13 13.47 -36.26
CA GLU A 87 -13.18 12.01 -36.15
C GLU A 87 -13.55 11.52 -34.73
N LYS A 88 -13.32 12.37 -33.72
CA LYS A 88 -13.62 12.07 -32.31
C LYS A 88 -15.00 12.60 -31.87
N ARG A 89 -15.75 13.25 -32.76
CA ARG A 89 -17.09 13.78 -32.44
C ARG A 89 -18.15 12.68 -32.55
N GLY A 90 -18.32 11.91 -31.48
CA GLY A 90 -19.33 10.86 -31.41
C GLY A 90 -20.77 11.39 -31.36
N GLY A 91 -21.74 10.53 -31.71
CA GLY A 91 -23.16 10.90 -31.75
C GLY A 91 -23.75 11.37 -30.42
N TYR A 92 -23.20 10.90 -29.30
CA TYR A 92 -23.62 11.27 -27.94
C TYR A 92 -23.47 12.77 -27.64
N LEU A 93 -22.56 13.47 -28.33
CA LEU A 93 -22.35 14.92 -28.17
C LEU A 93 -23.55 15.76 -28.63
N PHE A 94 -24.40 15.20 -29.52
CA PHE A 94 -25.61 15.87 -30.00
C PHE A 94 -26.81 15.70 -29.05
N GLN A 95 -26.67 14.86 -28.02
CA GLN A 95 -27.70 14.61 -27.01
C GLN A 95 -27.10 14.70 -25.60
N PRO A 96 -26.63 15.91 -25.18
CA PRO A 96 -26.15 16.10 -23.82
C PRO A 96 -27.23 15.73 -22.81
N ARG A 97 -26.87 14.95 -21.79
CA ARG A 97 -27.77 14.58 -20.70
C ARG A 97 -27.73 15.67 -19.63
N SER A 98 -28.87 16.28 -19.33
CA SER A 98 -28.99 17.26 -18.25
C SER A 98 -29.22 16.59 -16.91
N MET A 99 -28.40 16.95 -15.92
CA MET A 99 -28.47 16.46 -14.54
C MET A 99 -29.25 17.47 -13.69
N TYR A 100 -30.15 16.96 -12.85
CA TYR A 100 -31.04 17.79 -12.04
C TYR A 100 -30.37 18.33 -10.78
N SER A 101 -29.45 17.57 -10.20
CA SER A 101 -28.63 17.97 -9.06
C SER A 101 -27.17 17.64 -9.29
N TYR A 102 -26.30 18.30 -8.52
CA TYR A 102 -24.89 17.96 -8.49
C TYR A 102 -24.65 16.51 -8.08
N ASP A 103 -25.41 16.00 -7.10
CA ASP A 103 -25.30 14.59 -6.69
C ASP A 103 -25.65 13.63 -7.83
N THR A 104 -26.72 13.87 -8.59
CA THR A 104 -27.07 13.01 -9.73
C THR A 104 -26.02 13.03 -10.85
N LEU A 105 -25.31 14.16 -11.00
CA LEU A 105 -24.18 14.26 -11.91
C LEU A 105 -23.04 13.35 -11.44
N LEU A 106 -22.66 13.41 -10.16
CA LEU A 106 -21.61 12.57 -9.60
C LEU A 106 -21.98 11.10 -9.65
N ASP A 107 -23.20 10.74 -9.22
CA ASP A 107 -23.74 9.36 -9.27
C ASP A 107 -23.64 8.81 -10.71
N THR A 108 -24.06 9.58 -11.72
CA THR A 108 -23.98 9.15 -13.14
C THR A 108 -22.55 8.94 -13.62
N ILE A 109 -21.59 9.76 -13.16
CA ILE A 109 -20.17 9.60 -13.49
C ILE A 109 -19.61 8.33 -12.87
N LEU A 110 -19.89 8.11 -11.59
CA LEU A 110 -19.43 6.94 -10.83
C LEU A 110 -20.05 5.64 -11.35
N GLU A 111 -21.33 5.65 -11.72
CA GLU A 111 -22.02 4.50 -12.33
C GLU A 111 -21.36 4.09 -13.65
N ALA A 112 -20.91 5.04 -14.47
CA ALA A 112 -20.19 4.74 -15.70
C ALA A 112 -18.79 4.11 -15.45
N ASP A 113 -18.24 4.32 -14.26
CA ASP A 113 -17.04 3.66 -13.76
C ASP A 113 -17.34 2.34 -13.02
N GLY A 114 -18.62 1.93 -12.96
CA GLY A 114 -19.06 0.69 -12.31
C GLY A 114 -19.30 0.82 -10.81
N ILE A 115 -19.29 2.05 -10.27
CA ILE A 115 -19.51 2.33 -8.85
C ILE A 115 -20.96 2.78 -8.68
N THR A 116 -21.77 1.91 -8.07
CA THR A 116 -23.19 2.20 -7.82
C THR A 116 -23.38 2.97 -6.51
N LYS A 117 -24.52 3.64 -6.38
CA LYS A 117 -24.91 4.32 -5.15
C LYS A 117 -24.98 3.36 -3.96
N GLU A 118 -25.45 2.13 -4.19
CA GLU A 118 -25.54 1.09 -3.18
C GLU A 118 -24.16 0.68 -2.68
N MET A 119 -23.15 0.64 -3.56
CA MET A 119 -21.76 0.38 -3.18
C MET A 119 -21.19 1.50 -2.31
N ILE A 120 -21.43 2.76 -2.67
CA ILE A 120 -21.01 3.93 -1.86
C ILE A 120 -21.66 3.86 -0.48
N GLN A 121 -22.98 3.62 -0.43
CA GLN A 121 -23.72 3.48 0.83
C GLN A 121 -23.28 2.28 1.66
N ALA A 122 -22.83 1.19 1.02
CA ALA A 122 -22.24 0.05 1.74
C ALA A 122 -20.94 0.46 2.43
N GLU A 123 -20.05 1.17 1.73
CA GLU A 123 -18.78 1.67 2.29
C GLU A 123 -19.00 2.72 3.39
N GLU A 124 -19.93 3.67 3.20
CA GLU A 124 -20.30 4.65 4.23
C GLU A 124 -20.84 3.98 5.50
N ARG A 125 -21.64 2.91 5.34
CA ARG A 125 -22.13 2.10 6.46
C ARG A 125 -21.00 1.41 7.21
N LYS A 126 -20.03 0.80 6.51
CA LYS A 126 -18.84 0.20 7.14
C LYS A 126 -18.08 1.22 7.98
N ILE A 127 -17.82 2.41 7.43
CA ILE A 127 -17.13 3.49 8.15
C ILE A 127 -17.96 3.95 9.36
N SER A 128 -19.27 4.11 9.20
CA SER A 128 -20.15 4.52 10.30
C SER A 128 -20.17 3.49 11.43
N LEU A 129 -20.29 2.21 11.10
CA LEU A 129 -20.27 1.10 12.05
C LEU A 129 -18.92 1.01 12.77
N LEU A 130 -17.80 1.14 12.06
CA LEU A 130 -16.48 1.15 12.69
C LEU A 130 -16.35 2.31 13.69
N ARG A 131 -16.80 3.53 13.33
CA ARG A 131 -16.84 4.66 14.26
C ARG A 131 -17.71 4.36 15.48
N GLN A 132 -18.88 3.76 15.28
CA GLN A 132 -19.77 3.37 16.37
C GLN A 132 -19.08 2.39 17.31
N LEU A 133 -18.47 1.32 16.80
CA LEU A 133 -17.76 0.32 17.60
C LEU A 133 -16.59 0.92 18.38
N LEU A 134 -15.81 1.80 17.76
CA LEU A 134 -14.69 2.49 18.40
C LEU A 134 -15.14 3.43 19.53
N SER A 135 -16.30 4.07 19.37
CA SER A 135 -16.85 5.02 20.35
C SER A 135 -17.72 4.38 21.44
N ALA A 136 -18.18 3.15 21.24
CA ALA A 136 -19.05 2.46 22.18
C ALA A 136 -18.32 2.05 23.45
N ASP A 137 -19.06 1.82 24.54
CA ASP A 137 -18.51 1.14 25.71
C ASP A 137 -18.09 -0.31 25.36
N ASP A 138 -17.04 -0.83 25.99
CA ASP A 138 -16.51 -2.17 25.71
C ASP A 138 -17.57 -3.27 25.85
N ASN A 139 -18.42 -3.18 26.87
CA ASN A 139 -19.50 -4.14 27.10
C ASN A 139 -20.64 -4.04 26.06
N ALA A 140 -20.73 -2.94 25.31
CA ALA A 140 -21.74 -2.75 24.29
C ALA A 140 -21.30 -3.29 22.91
N VAL A 141 -19.99 -3.43 22.69
CA VAL A 141 -19.41 -3.90 21.41
C VAL A 141 -20.00 -5.24 20.95
N PRO A 142 -20.08 -6.30 21.79
CA PRO A 142 -20.65 -7.57 21.36
C PRO A 142 -22.10 -7.46 20.90
N GLY A 143 -22.88 -6.58 21.55
CA GLY A 143 -24.28 -6.35 21.22
C GLY A 143 -24.47 -5.55 19.93
N ILE A 144 -23.56 -4.62 19.62
CA ILE A 144 -23.55 -3.91 18.34
C ILE A 144 -23.23 -4.89 17.20
N ILE A 145 -22.25 -5.77 17.41
CA ILE A 145 -21.86 -6.79 16.42
C ILE A 145 -23.01 -7.77 16.13
N ASP A 146 -23.79 -8.15 17.14
CA ASP A 146 -24.92 -9.07 16.97
C ASP A 146 -26.15 -8.42 16.28
N GLN A 147 -26.27 -7.09 16.31
CA GLN A 147 -27.45 -6.37 15.82
C GLN A 147 -27.33 -5.87 14.38
N ASP A 148 -26.12 -5.58 13.91
CA ASP A 148 -25.92 -4.94 12.61
C ASP A 148 -25.83 -5.99 11.49
N LEU A 149 -26.69 -5.83 10.47
CA LEU A 149 -26.78 -6.70 9.28
C LEU A 149 -25.71 -6.37 8.23
N THR A 150 -24.70 -5.57 8.58
CA THR A 150 -23.57 -5.26 7.70
C THR A 150 -22.68 -6.51 7.56
N PRO A 151 -22.36 -6.99 6.35
CA PRO A 151 -21.42 -8.08 6.19
C PRO A 151 -20.05 -7.58 6.65
N TYR A 152 -19.58 -8.11 7.78
CA TYR A 152 -18.21 -7.97 8.23
C TYR A 152 -17.32 -8.73 7.25
N ASP A 153 -16.89 -8.04 6.20
CA ASP A 153 -16.12 -8.60 5.08
C ASP A 153 -14.64 -8.23 5.16
N ASP A 154 -13.88 -8.65 4.15
CA ASP A 154 -12.47 -8.31 4.00
C ASP A 154 -12.19 -6.81 4.09
N GLY A 155 -13.04 -6.00 3.44
CA GLY A 155 -12.97 -4.54 3.50
C GLY A 155 -13.13 -3.99 4.92
N PHE A 156 -14.09 -4.51 5.68
CA PHE A 156 -14.28 -4.08 7.08
C PHE A 156 -13.07 -4.44 7.96
N PHE A 157 -12.54 -5.66 7.84
CA PHE A 157 -11.35 -6.07 8.58
C PHE A 157 -10.11 -5.26 8.18
N ALA A 158 -9.98 -4.90 6.90
CA ALA A 158 -8.91 -4.02 6.43
C ALA A 158 -9.02 -2.61 7.03
N LEU A 159 -10.23 -2.06 7.13
CA LEU A 159 -10.47 -0.77 7.80
C LEU A 159 -10.05 -0.83 9.28
N LEU A 160 -10.43 -1.89 10.00
CA LEU A 160 -10.03 -2.08 11.39
C LEU A 160 -8.50 -2.22 11.55
N ALA A 161 -7.85 -3.00 10.67
CA ALA A 161 -6.40 -3.16 10.66
C ALA A 161 -5.67 -1.83 10.40
N ASN A 162 -6.19 -0.98 9.51
CA ASN A 162 -5.65 0.36 9.29
C ASN A 162 -5.77 1.24 10.55
N VAL A 163 -6.88 1.13 11.30
CA VAL A 163 -7.01 1.84 12.59
C VAL A 163 -5.98 1.33 13.60
N GLN A 164 -5.78 0.02 13.70
CA GLN A 164 -4.77 -0.58 14.56
C GLN A 164 -3.36 -0.10 14.20
N GLY A 165 -2.97 -0.20 12.92
CA GLY A 165 -1.63 0.22 12.47
C GLY A 165 -1.37 1.72 12.69
N ASN A 166 -2.37 2.58 12.50
CA ASN A 166 -2.25 4.00 12.85
C ASN A 166 -2.14 4.23 14.36
N ALA A 167 -2.89 3.48 15.17
CA ALA A 167 -2.81 3.56 16.63
C ALA A 167 -1.43 3.11 17.15
N GLU A 168 -0.87 2.05 16.58
CA GLU A 168 0.49 1.59 16.87
C GLU A 168 1.54 2.63 16.48
N ALA A 169 1.45 3.20 15.26
CA ALA A 169 2.37 4.23 14.80
C ALA A 169 2.36 5.50 15.68
N THR A 170 1.22 5.83 16.26
CA THR A 170 1.03 7.00 17.14
C THR A 170 1.18 6.68 18.64
N GLY A 171 1.43 5.41 19.02
CA GLY A 171 1.53 4.99 20.41
C GLY A 171 0.21 5.11 21.22
N ASN A 172 -0.94 5.15 20.57
CA ASN A 172 -2.23 5.33 21.23
C ASN A 172 -2.74 4.01 21.85
N GLU A 173 -2.25 3.68 23.06
CA GLU A 173 -2.56 2.42 23.76
C GLU A 173 -4.07 2.17 23.95
N ALA A 174 -4.85 3.20 24.24
CA ALA A 174 -6.30 3.06 24.44
C ALA A 174 -7.00 2.61 23.15
N LEU A 175 -6.61 3.19 22.02
CA LEU A 175 -7.16 2.81 20.72
C LEU A 175 -6.69 1.42 20.27
N ILE A 176 -5.44 1.04 20.58
CA ILE A 176 -4.93 -0.32 20.34
C ILE A 176 -5.77 -1.35 21.09
N GLN A 177 -5.99 -1.15 22.40
CA GLN A 177 -6.79 -2.07 23.21
C GLN A 177 -8.24 -2.16 22.72
N LYS A 178 -8.84 -1.01 22.39
CA LYS A 178 -10.21 -0.96 21.86
C LYS A 178 -10.33 -1.72 20.53
N ALA A 179 -9.41 -1.47 19.60
CA ALA A 179 -9.42 -2.13 18.31
C ALA A 179 -9.15 -3.64 18.42
N GLN A 180 -8.29 -4.07 19.35
CA GLN A 180 -8.06 -5.48 19.64
C GLN A 180 -9.32 -6.18 20.19
N LEU A 181 -10.04 -5.53 21.10
CA LEU A 181 -11.31 -6.05 21.61
C LEU A 181 -12.31 -6.26 20.47
N ILE A 182 -12.48 -5.25 19.61
CA ILE A 182 -13.39 -5.34 18.45
C ILE A 182 -12.95 -6.48 17.52
N GLN A 183 -11.66 -6.58 17.21
CA GLN A 183 -11.14 -7.64 16.35
C GLN A 183 -11.44 -9.03 16.91
N ASN A 184 -11.23 -9.24 18.22
CA ASN A 184 -11.49 -10.53 18.87
C ASN A 184 -12.97 -10.92 18.78
N GLU A 185 -13.87 -9.98 19.08
CA GLU A 185 -15.32 -10.21 18.97
C GLU A 185 -15.73 -10.53 17.52
N LEU A 186 -15.20 -9.80 16.54
CA LEU A 186 -15.49 -10.05 15.13
C LEU A 186 -14.98 -11.43 14.68
N LEU A 187 -13.78 -11.82 15.09
CA LEU A 187 -13.22 -13.14 14.77
C LEU A 187 -14.04 -14.30 15.37
N GLU A 188 -14.72 -14.07 16.50
CA GLU A 188 -15.53 -15.09 17.16
C GLU A 188 -16.96 -15.18 16.61
N LYS A 189 -17.58 -14.02 16.40
CA LYS A 189 -19.02 -13.93 16.15
C LYS A 189 -19.38 -13.94 14.67
N THR A 190 -18.49 -13.45 13.80
CA THR A 190 -18.80 -13.26 12.38
C THR A 190 -18.39 -14.46 11.54
N GLU A 191 -19.08 -14.69 10.42
CA GLU A 191 -18.76 -15.76 9.47
C GLU A 191 -17.35 -15.58 8.89
N TYR A 192 -17.07 -14.41 8.33
CA TYR A 192 -15.76 -14.06 7.78
C TYR A 192 -14.65 -14.12 8.85
N GLY A 193 -14.94 -13.68 10.08
CA GLY A 193 -13.99 -13.77 11.19
C GLY A 193 -13.62 -15.21 11.56
N ARG A 194 -14.59 -16.14 11.53
CA ARG A 194 -14.34 -17.57 11.72
C ARG A 194 -13.54 -18.17 10.56
N GLU A 195 -13.86 -17.80 9.31
CA GLU A 195 -13.07 -18.19 8.14
C GLU A 195 -11.62 -17.70 8.26
N LEU A 196 -11.42 -16.46 8.72
CA LEU A 196 -10.09 -15.88 8.93
C LEU A 196 -9.31 -16.62 10.02
N LYS A 197 -9.98 -17.06 11.10
CA LYS A 197 -9.37 -17.93 12.13
C LYS A 197 -8.92 -19.27 11.55
N ILE A 198 -9.78 -19.94 10.79
CA ILE A 198 -9.45 -21.22 10.12
C ILE A 198 -8.25 -21.02 9.18
N ARG A 199 -8.28 -19.98 8.36
CA ARG A 199 -7.17 -19.62 7.46
C ARG A 199 -5.86 -19.40 8.23
N ALA A 200 -5.90 -18.65 9.33
CA ALA A 200 -4.73 -18.39 10.17
C ALA A 200 -4.19 -19.65 10.87
N GLU A 201 -5.06 -20.58 11.27
CA GLU A 201 -4.68 -21.90 11.78
C GLU A 201 -3.99 -22.74 10.72
N SER A 202 -4.56 -22.82 9.51
CA SER A 202 -3.98 -23.54 8.38
C SER A 202 -2.63 -22.98 7.95
N THR A 203 -2.47 -21.65 7.92
CA THR A 203 -1.18 -21.00 7.66
C THR A 203 -0.15 -21.33 8.75
N ARG A 204 -0.50 -21.22 10.03
CA ARG A 204 0.41 -21.59 11.14
C ARG A 204 0.81 -23.06 11.06
N LYS A 205 -0.13 -23.94 10.73
CA LYS A 205 0.14 -25.36 10.56
C LYS A 205 1.10 -25.61 9.38
N ALA A 206 0.89 -24.97 8.24
CA ALA A 206 1.79 -25.07 7.09
C ALA A 206 3.22 -24.65 7.43
N ILE A 207 3.39 -23.53 8.13
CA ILE A 207 4.70 -23.06 8.60
C ILE A 207 5.34 -24.10 9.54
N ALA A 208 4.58 -24.59 10.53
CA ALA A 208 5.08 -25.55 11.50
C ALA A 208 5.47 -26.88 10.84
N ASP A 209 4.65 -27.40 9.93
CA ASP A 209 4.92 -28.65 9.21
C ASP A 209 6.16 -28.50 8.31
N LEU A 210 6.33 -27.35 7.64
CA LEU A 210 7.52 -27.06 6.83
C LEU A 210 8.79 -26.93 7.70
N GLN A 211 8.70 -26.25 8.85
CA GLN A 211 9.80 -26.10 9.79
C GLN A 211 10.20 -27.44 10.43
N ALA A 212 9.22 -28.30 10.74
CA ALA A 212 9.46 -29.62 11.31
C ALA A 212 10.27 -30.54 10.37
N LEU A 213 10.20 -30.31 9.05
CA LEU A 213 11.06 -31.02 8.10
C LEU A 213 12.53 -30.59 8.25
N GLY A 214 12.80 -29.31 8.50
CA GLY A 214 14.16 -28.78 8.69
C GLY A 214 15.13 -29.24 7.58
N GLU A 215 16.23 -29.88 7.97
CA GLU A 215 17.22 -30.45 7.03
C GLU A 215 16.67 -31.57 6.14
N ASN A 216 15.56 -32.20 6.52
CA ASN A 216 14.90 -33.25 5.73
C ASN A 216 13.97 -32.67 4.64
N LEU A 217 13.86 -31.34 4.52
CA LEU A 217 13.11 -30.72 3.45
C LEU A 217 13.76 -31.02 2.09
N ASN A 218 13.06 -31.80 1.26
CA ASN A 218 13.49 -32.19 -0.07
C ASN A 218 12.25 -32.31 -0.99
N ARG A 219 12.46 -32.58 -2.27
CA ARG A 219 11.37 -32.63 -3.27
C ARG A 219 10.26 -33.61 -2.87
N ASN A 220 10.60 -34.78 -2.32
CA ASN A 220 9.61 -35.79 -1.96
C ASN A 220 8.82 -35.38 -0.71
N THR A 221 9.50 -34.88 0.33
CA THR A 221 8.81 -34.42 1.54
C THR A 221 7.96 -33.19 1.28
N LEU A 222 8.40 -32.27 0.42
CA LEU A 222 7.58 -31.15 -0.06
C LEU A 222 6.35 -31.63 -0.84
N LEU A 223 6.52 -32.63 -1.71
CA LEU A 223 5.41 -33.21 -2.48
C LEU A 223 4.39 -33.89 -1.56
N ASP A 224 4.83 -34.51 -0.47
CA ASP A 224 3.94 -35.08 0.52
C ASP A 224 3.17 -34.00 1.30
N LEU A 225 3.81 -32.87 1.64
CA LEU A 225 3.10 -31.72 2.23
C LEU A 225 2.05 -31.15 1.28
N VAL A 226 2.40 -30.94 0.01
CA VAL A 226 1.49 -30.39 -1.01
C VAL A 226 0.31 -31.35 -1.25
N ALA A 227 0.58 -32.64 -1.48
CA ALA A 227 -0.46 -33.66 -1.65
C ALA A 227 -1.32 -33.87 -0.39
N GLY A 228 -0.76 -33.59 0.79
CA GLY A 228 -1.44 -33.64 2.08
C GLY A 228 -2.31 -32.42 2.41
N SER A 229 -2.30 -31.37 1.59
CA SER A 229 -3.04 -30.14 1.84
C SER A 229 -4.54 -30.41 1.98
N GLN A 230 -5.16 -29.84 3.01
CA GLN A 230 -6.59 -30.01 3.29
C GLN A 230 -7.43 -28.79 2.90
N ASP A 231 -6.77 -27.64 2.78
CA ASP A 231 -7.39 -26.37 2.43
C ASP A 231 -6.42 -25.50 1.63
N ASP A 232 -6.98 -24.46 1.00
CA ASP A 232 -6.24 -23.58 0.11
C ASP A 232 -5.25 -22.69 0.87
N ALA A 233 -5.53 -22.30 2.11
CA ALA A 233 -4.64 -21.46 2.91
C ALA A 233 -3.34 -22.19 3.27
N TYR A 234 -3.46 -23.46 3.67
CA TYR A 234 -2.32 -24.34 3.88
C TYR A 234 -1.50 -24.49 2.59
N LEU A 235 -2.16 -24.82 1.47
CA LEU A 235 -1.50 -25.02 0.19
C LEU A 235 -0.74 -23.76 -0.26
N HIS A 236 -1.42 -22.61 -0.30
CA HIS A 236 -0.82 -21.33 -0.69
C HIS A 236 0.37 -20.96 0.20
N THR A 237 0.29 -21.24 1.51
CA THR A 237 1.40 -20.98 2.44
C THR A 237 2.62 -21.85 2.10
N ILE A 238 2.43 -23.15 1.86
CA ILE A 238 3.52 -24.05 1.45
C ILE A 238 4.11 -23.61 0.11
N VAL A 239 3.28 -23.28 -0.87
CA VAL A 239 3.73 -22.83 -2.20
C VAL A 239 4.54 -21.54 -2.11
N GLY A 240 4.08 -20.56 -1.33
CA GLY A 240 4.81 -19.30 -1.13
C GLY A 240 6.19 -19.49 -0.51
N LEU A 241 6.29 -20.30 0.54
CA LEU A 241 7.54 -20.50 1.28
C LEU A 241 8.52 -21.46 0.59
N ALA A 242 8.02 -22.43 -0.16
CA ALA A 242 8.82 -23.49 -0.77
C ALA A 242 8.80 -23.45 -2.31
N ARG A 243 8.47 -22.29 -2.91
CA ARG A 243 8.36 -22.10 -4.36
C ARG A 243 9.54 -22.68 -5.14
N ASN A 244 10.77 -22.46 -4.66
CA ASN A 244 12.00 -22.91 -5.33
C ASN A 244 12.09 -24.45 -5.48
N GLY A 245 11.41 -25.21 -4.63
CA GLY A 245 11.34 -26.68 -4.71
C GLY A 245 10.32 -27.21 -5.71
N MET A 246 9.45 -26.35 -6.26
CA MET A 246 8.34 -26.70 -7.15
C MET A 246 8.75 -26.54 -8.62
N ASP A 247 9.79 -27.27 -9.01
CA ASP A 247 10.32 -27.29 -10.36
C ASP A 247 9.52 -28.23 -11.29
N TYR A 248 9.93 -28.32 -12.56
CA TYR A 248 9.30 -29.21 -13.52
C TYR A 248 9.25 -30.68 -13.03
N ARG A 249 10.32 -31.16 -12.37
CA ARG A 249 10.39 -32.52 -11.82
C ARG A 249 9.42 -32.74 -10.67
N PHE A 250 9.17 -31.73 -9.83
CA PHE A 250 8.15 -31.79 -8.80
C PHE A 250 6.77 -32.09 -9.40
N PHE A 251 6.39 -31.39 -10.47
CA PHE A 251 5.11 -31.59 -11.14
C PHE A 251 5.04 -32.91 -11.92
N GLU A 252 6.15 -33.41 -12.46
CA GLU A 252 6.21 -34.76 -13.03
C GLU A 252 5.90 -35.81 -11.97
N THR A 253 6.52 -35.73 -10.79
CA THR A 253 6.28 -36.66 -9.68
C THR A 253 4.84 -36.57 -9.17
N LEU A 254 4.27 -35.36 -9.05
CA LEU A 254 2.89 -35.18 -8.64
C LEU A 254 1.91 -35.79 -9.65
N THR A 255 2.22 -35.65 -10.94
CA THR A 255 1.43 -36.27 -12.03
C THR A 255 1.48 -37.79 -11.93
N ALA A 256 2.66 -38.39 -11.69
CA ALA A 256 2.77 -39.83 -11.48
C ALA A 256 1.96 -40.31 -10.26
N LYS A 257 1.91 -39.52 -9.17
CA LYS A 257 1.09 -39.84 -7.98
C LYS A 257 -0.41 -39.78 -8.28
N ILE A 258 -0.85 -38.80 -9.10
CA ILE A 258 -2.23 -38.70 -9.58
C ILE A 258 -2.61 -39.89 -10.46
N ASP A 259 -1.73 -40.31 -11.37
CA ASP A 259 -1.99 -41.43 -12.28
C ASP A 259 -2.07 -42.77 -11.55
N ALA A 260 -1.36 -42.91 -10.44
CA ALA A 260 -1.43 -44.08 -9.56
C ALA A 260 -2.66 -44.07 -8.63
N ALA A 261 -3.32 -42.93 -8.44
CA ALA A 261 -4.53 -42.79 -7.63
C ALA A 261 -5.80 -43.15 -8.43
N ALA A 262 -6.89 -43.44 -7.71
CA ALA A 262 -8.19 -43.74 -8.31
C ALA A 262 -9.34 -43.11 -7.52
N GLY A 263 -10.46 -42.84 -8.22
CA GLY A 263 -11.67 -42.25 -7.62
C GLY A 263 -11.41 -40.87 -7.00
N ALA A 264 -12.04 -40.61 -5.86
CA ALA A 264 -12.02 -39.30 -5.20
C ALA A 264 -10.61 -38.77 -4.87
N GLU A 265 -9.64 -39.65 -4.58
CA GLU A 265 -8.27 -39.22 -4.31
C GLU A 265 -7.56 -38.73 -5.58
N LYS A 266 -7.86 -39.32 -6.74
CA LYS A 266 -7.34 -38.83 -8.03
C LYS A 266 -7.87 -37.43 -8.33
N ASP A 267 -9.16 -37.21 -8.08
CA ASP A 267 -9.80 -35.92 -8.30
C ASP A 267 -9.21 -34.85 -7.36
N ARG A 268 -9.08 -35.18 -6.07
CA ARG A 268 -8.45 -34.29 -5.06
C ARG A 268 -7.01 -33.92 -5.42
N LEU A 269 -6.16 -34.89 -5.76
CA LEU A 269 -4.77 -34.62 -6.14
C LEU A 269 -4.67 -33.82 -7.45
N SER A 270 -5.62 -34.01 -8.37
CA SER A 270 -5.71 -33.22 -9.61
C SER A 270 -6.04 -31.76 -9.32
N GLU A 271 -6.98 -31.50 -8.42
CA GLU A 271 -7.32 -30.16 -7.95
C GLU A 271 -6.14 -29.49 -7.24
N ILE A 272 -5.48 -30.21 -6.33
CA ILE A 272 -4.25 -29.73 -5.67
C ILE A 272 -3.19 -29.34 -6.71
N ARG A 273 -2.97 -30.18 -7.74
CA ARG A 273 -2.00 -29.87 -8.81
C ARG A 273 -2.38 -28.60 -9.57
N GLU A 274 -3.66 -28.43 -9.92
CA GLU A 274 -4.15 -27.24 -10.63
C GLU A 274 -3.95 -25.96 -9.80
N LYS A 275 -4.37 -25.99 -8.52
CA LYS A 275 -4.18 -24.88 -7.58
C LYS A 275 -2.71 -24.57 -7.34
N THR A 276 -1.87 -25.60 -7.17
CA THR A 276 -0.41 -25.44 -7.04
C THR A 276 0.17 -24.73 -8.27
N LEU A 277 -0.21 -25.15 -9.48
CA LEU A 277 0.26 -24.53 -10.73
C LEU A 277 -0.24 -23.09 -10.89
N ALA A 278 -1.45 -22.78 -10.45
CA ALA A 278 -1.98 -21.42 -10.45
C ALA A 278 -1.18 -20.52 -9.49
N ALA A 279 -1.01 -20.96 -8.24
CA ALA A 279 -0.25 -20.23 -7.22
C ALA A 279 1.21 -20.03 -7.63
N VAL A 280 1.87 -21.04 -8.18
CA VAL A 280 3.24 -20.93 -8.70
C VAL A 280 3.34 -19.88 -9.80
N ARG A 281 2.40 -19.87 -10.76
CA ARG A 281 2.38 -18.88 -11.85
C ARG A 281 2.18 -17.46 -11.33
N GLU A 282 1.31 -17.27 -10.35
CA GLU A 282 1.06 -15.97 -9.73
C GLU A 282 2.31 -15.45 -9.00
N ILE A 283 2.95 -16.30 -8.20
CA ILE A 283 4.19 -15.96 -7.48
C ILE A 283 5.30 -15.63 -8.49
N ASP A 284 5.46 -16.44 -9.54
CA ASP A 284 6.47 -16.18 -10.58
C ASP A 284 6.21 -14.85 -11.29
N ALA A 285 4.96 -14.55 -11.66
CA ALA A 285 4.60 -13.29 -12.29
C ALA A 285 4.91 -12.10 -11.38
N SER A 286 4.60 -12.21 -10.08
CA SER A 286 4.94 -11.19 -9.08
C SER A 286 6.45 -10.98 -8.97
N ILE A 287 7.24 -12.06 -8.86
CA ILE A 287 8.71 -11.98 -8.83
C ILE A 287 9.25 -11.30 -10.09
N GLN A 288 8.73 -11.64 -11.28
CA GLN A 288 9.17 -11.03 -12.53
C GLN A 288 8.84 -9.54 -12.61
N GLU A 289 7.64 -9.13 -12.17
CA GLU A 289 7.29 -7.70 -12.14
C GLU A 289 8.14 -6.94 -11.13
N GLN A 290 8.39 -7.52 -9.95
CA GLN A 290 9.27 -6.97 -8.94
C GLN A 290 10.72 -6.81 -9.43
N LYS A 291 11.26 -7.80 -10.16
CA LYS A 291 12.57 -7.70 -10.82
C LYS A 291 12.56 -6.60 -11.90
N LYS A 292 11.50 -6.50 -12.69
CA LYS A 292 11.36 -5.49 -13.74
C LYS A 292 11.32 -4.07 -13.17
N LEU A 293 10.58 -3.83 -12.09
CA LEU A 293 10.54 -2.53 -11.40
C LEU A 293 11.92 -2.12 -10.87
N ARG A 294 12.65 -3.06 -10.23
CA ARG A 294 14.02 -2.81 -9.75
C ARG A 294 14.99 -2.53 -10.90
N LYS A 295 14.88 -3.26 -12.00
CA LYS A 295 15.66 -2.99 -13.22
C LYS A 295 15.34 -1.60 -13.80
N GLN A 296 14.08 -1.17 -13.78
CA GLN A 296 13.72 0.18 -14.20
C GLN A 296 14.31 1.26 -13.29
N ALA A 297 14.30 1.05 -11.97
CA ALA A 297 14.96 1.94 -11.02
C ALA A 297 16.48 2.01 -11.28
N LEU A 298 17.13 0.86 -11.48
CA LEU A 298 18.54 0.78 -11.83
C LEU A 298 18.85 1.58 -13.10
N GLU A 299 18.09 1.38 -14.17
CA GLU A 299 18.26 2.12 -15.42
C GLU A 299 18.07 3.63 -15.24
N ALA A 300 17.11 4.05 -14.40
CA ALA A 300 16.89 5.46 -14.12
C ALA A 300 18.07 6.09 -13.38
N ILE A 301 18.62 5.39 -12.37
CA ILE A 301 19.78 5.84 -11.60
C ILE A 301 21.03 5.93 -12.50
N LEU A 302 21.26 4.93 -13.35
CA LEU A 302 22.43 4.90 -14.24
C LEU A 302 22.40 5.99 -15.33
N LYS A 303 21.21 6.50 -15.68
CA LYS A 303 21.00 7.56 -16.66
C LYS A 303 21.00 8.96 -16.06
N ALA A 304 20.89 9.08 -14.74
CA ALA A 304 20.84 10.38 -14.08
C ALA A 304 22.20 11.08 -14.17
N ASP A 305 22.16 12.40 -14.39
CA ASP A 305 23.36 13.25 -14.38
C ASP A 305 24.02 13.31 -12.98
N HIS A 306 23.20 13.14 -11.94
CA HIS A 306 23.62 13.14 -10.53
C HIS A 306 23.16 11.86 -9.83
N THR A 307 24.07 10.89 -9.70
CA THR A 307 23.77 9.58 -9.11
C THR A 307 23.31 9.67 -7.65
N ASP A 308 23.88 10.58 -6.84
CA ASP A 308 23.47 10.82 -5.44
C ASP A 308 21.99 11.15 -5.30
N GLN A 309 21.54 12.15 -6.05
CA GLN A 309 20.15 12.60 -6.03
C GLN A 309 19.21 11.51 -6.57
N ALA A 310 19.66 10.73 -7.55
CA ALA A 310 18.86 9.62 -8.07
C ALA A 310 18.72 8.49 -7.03
N ILE A 311 19.77 8.16 -6.29
CA ILE A 311 19.70 7.18 -5.19
C ILE A 311 18.67 7.64 -4.16
N GLU A 312 18.69 8.91 -3.75
CA GLU A 312 17.70 9.46 -2.82
C GLU A 312 16.27 9.38 -3.37
N GLN A 313 16.07 9.74 -4.64
CA GLN A 313 14.76 9.68 -5.30
C GLN A 313 14.18 8.25 -5.35
N TYR A 314 15.05 7.25 -5.54
CA TYR A 314 14.68 5.84 -5.62
C TYR A 314 14.93 5.08 -4.32
N ALA A 315 15.19 5.75 -3.20
CA ALA A 315 15.62 5.11 -1.94
C ALA A 315 14.68 3.99 -1.48
N ARG A 316 13.36 4.14 -1.68
CA ARG A 316 12.37 3.11 -1.32
C ARG A 316 12.46 1.82 -2.16
N ALA A 317 13.05 1.90 -3.35
CA ALA A 317 13.22 0.77 -4.25
C ALA A 317 14.60 0.11 -4.11
N ILE A 318 15.49 0.66 -3.27
CA ILE A 318 16.84 0.17 -3.04
C ILE A 318 16.82 -0.71 -1.79
N ASP A 319 16.72 -2.01 -2.02
CA ASP A 319 16.74 -3.08 -1.01
C ASP A 319 17.70 -4.21 -1.45
N ASP A 320 17.81 -5.28 -0.65
CA ASP A 320 18.67 -6.42 -0.99
C ASP A 320 18.35 -7.03 -2.36
N ALA A 321 17.07 -7.07 -2.72
CA ALA A 321 16.62 -7.57 -4.02
C ALA A 321 17.01 -6.62 -5.17
N PHE A 322 17.13 -5.31 -4.93
CA PHE A 322 17.70 -4.38 -5.90
C PHE A 322 19.17 -4.66 -6.13
N LEU A 323 19.94 -4.92 -5.07
CA LEU A 323 21.35 -5.29 -5.19
C LEU A 323 21.55 -6.61 -5.94
N GLU A 324 20.67 -7.60 -5.74
CA GLU A 324 20.67 -8.84 -6.53
C GLU A 324 20.48 -8.56 -8.02
N VAL A 325 19.48 -7.75 -8.39
CA VAL A 325 19.22 -7.36 -9.78
C VAL A 325 20.40 -6.56 -10.37
N ALA A 326 20.99 -5.65 -9.60
CA ALA A 326 22.16 -4.90 -10.03
C ALA A 326 23.38 -5.82 -10.25
N GLY A 327 23.57 -6.82 -9.39
CA GLY A 327 24.59 -7.85 -9.55
C GLY A 327 24.40 -8.69 -10.81
N GLU A 328 23.17 -9.14 -11.09
CA GLU A 328 22.83 -9.85 -12.34
C GLU A 328 23.14 -8.99 -13.58
N GLU A 329 22.76 -7.71 -13.56
CA GLU A 329 23.00 -6.77 -14.66
C GLU A 329 24.49 -6.42 -14.84
N LEU A 330 25.25 -6.37 -13.75
CA LEU A 330 26.71 -6.22 -13.77
C LEU A 330 27.38 -7.41 -14.46
N GLU A 331 26.98 -8.63 -14.12
CA GLU A 331 27.48 -9.83 -14.79
C GLU A 331 27.13 -9.83 -16.28
N ASN A 332 25.90 -9.46 -16.64
CA ASN A 332 25.46 -9.37 -18.03
C ASN A 332 26.29 -8.34 -18.81
N ALA A 333 26.50 -7.13 -18.24
CA ALA A 333 27.33 -6.11 -18.86
C ALA A 333 28.78 -6.57 -19.05
N ARG A 334 29.34 -7.35 -18.12
CA ARG A 334 30.67 -7.96 -18.25
C ARG A 334 30.72 -9.01 -19.35
N LYS A 335 29.70 -9.89 -19.44
CA LYS A 335 29.58 -10.89 -20.52
C LYS A 335 29.48 -10.25 -21.90
N GLU A 336 28.80 -9.11 -22.00
CA GLU A 336 28.66 -8.31 -23.22
C GLU A 336 29.86 -7.39 -23.52
N MET A 337 30.90 -7.40 -22.66
CA MET A 337 32.07 -6.52 -22.75
C MET A 337 31.73 -5.02 -22.72
N ASN A 338 30.60 -4.66 -22.12
CA ASN A 338 30.19 -3.28 -21.92
C ASN A 338 30.83 -2.72 -20.64
N TYR A 339 32.13 -2.41 -20.74
CA TYR A 339 32.93 -1.97 -19.60
C TYR A 339 32.43 -0.67 -18.95
N GLU A 340 31.94 0.27 -19.76
CA GLU A 340 31.36 1.52 -19.26
C GLU A 340 30.17 1.25 -18.35
N ARG A 341 29.21 0.46 -18.82
CA ARG A 341 28.02 0.08 -18.05
C ARG A 341 28.40 -0.73 -16.81
N SER A 342 29.31 -1.69 -16.96
CA SER A 342 29.76 -2.50 -15.81
C SER A 342 30.42 -1.65 -14.72
N GLY A 343 31.20 -0.63 -15.10
CA GLY A 343 31.82 0.29 -14.15
C GLY A 343 30.80 1.16 -13.42
N LYS A 344 29.79 1.67 -14.15
CA LYS A 344 28.69 2.45 -13.55
C LYS A 344 27.85 1.62 -12.57
N ILE A 345 27.54 0.37 -12.93
CA ILE A 345 26.79 -0.52 -12.04
C ILE A 345 27.61 -0.87 -10.80
N GLN A 346 28.90 -1.20 -10.94
CA GLN A 346 29.77 -1.48 -9.80
C GLN A 346 29.86 -0.28 -8.85
N ALA A 347 30.11 0.93 -9.38
CA ALA A 347 30.20 2.14 -8.56
C ALA A 347 28.88 2.44 -7.82
N LEU A 348 27.73 2.15 -8.45
CA LEU A 348 26.43 2.28 -7.80
C LEU A 348 26.27 1.27 -6.66
N ILE A 349 26.59 -0.01 -6.89
CA ILE A 349 26.53 -1.05 -5.86
C ILE A 349 27.40 -0.66 -4.66
N ASP A 350 28.66 -0.30 -4.91
CA ASP A 350 29.62 0.07 -3.86
C ASP A 350 29.10 1.24 -3.01
N LYS A 351 28.48 2.22 -3.67
CA LYS A 351 27.92 3.40 -3.02
C LYS A 351 26.66 3.10 -2.20
N VAL A 352 25.75 2.29 -2.74
CA VAL A 352 24.56 1.84 -2.01
C VAL A 352 24.99 1.01 -0.79
N GLU A 353 25.95 0.10 -0.93
CA GLU A 353 26.50 -0.67 0.19
C GLU A 353 27.16 0.24 1.23
N GLU A 354 27.88 1.29 0.82
CA GLU A 354 28.45 2.30 1.72
C GLU A 354 27.36 3.05 2.50
N MET A 355 26.26 3.43 1.83
CA MET A 355 25.12 4.09 2.46
C MET A 355 24.31 3.16 3.37
N MET A 356 24.31 1.85 3.10
CA MET A 356 23.61 0.84 3.90
C MET A 356 24.42 0.36 5.11
N LYS A 357 25.74 0.60 5.14
CA LYS A 357 26.56 0.30 6.33
C LYS A 357 26.09 1.16 7.48
N VAL A 358 25.72 0.51 8.58
CA VAL A 358 25.49 1.20 9.84
C VAL A 358 26.81 1.86 10.24
N PRO A 359 26.84 3.19 10.48
CA PRO A 359 28.06 3.85 10.93
C PRO A 359 28.59 3.15 12.19
N PRO A 360 29.91 2.90 12.29
CA PRO A 360 30.51 2.27 13.48
C PRO A 360 30.10 2.97 14.79
N GLU A 361 29.94 4.29 14.73
CA GLU A 361 29.48 5.14 15.81
C GLU A 361 28.05 4.77 16.25
N LEU A 362 27.15 4.51 15.29
CA LEU A 362 25.76 4.14 15.55
C LEU A 362 25.67 2.70 16.07
N GLU A 363 26.46 1.76 15.54
CA GLU A 363 26.55 0.40 16.10
C GLU A 363 27.05 0.43 17.54
N PHE A 364 28.07 1.24 17.83
CA PHE A 364 28.58 1.42 19.17
C PHE A 364 27.51 2.02 20.09
N LEU A 365 26.78 3.06 19.66
CA LEU A 365 25.67 3.62 20.43
C LEU A 365 24.60 2.57 20.73
N GLN A 366 24.19 1.76 19.74
CA GLN A 366 23.22 0.69 19.94
C GLN A 366 23.72 -0.36 20.94
N SER A 367 25.02 -0.64 20.99
CA SER A 367 25.60 -1.54 21.99
C SER A 367 25.48 -0.97 23.41
N LEU A 368 25.76 0.33 23.59
CA LEU A 368 25.65 1.03 24.88
C LEU A 368 24.20 1.15 25.34
N MET A 369 23.26 1.32 24.40
CA MET A 369 21.83 1.40 24.69
C MET A 369 21.27 0.14 25.36
N LYS A 370 21.91 -1.03 25.18
CA LYS A 370 21.49 -2.32 25.75
C LYS A 370 21.96 -2.56 27.19
N ILE A 371 22.88 -1.74 27.71
CA ILE A 371 23.55 -1.98 29.00
C ILE A 371 22.82 -1.23 30.13
N GLU A 372 21.87 -1.86 30.81
CA GLU A 372 21.04 -1.15 31.81
C GLU A 372 21.85 -0.63 33.02
N ASP A 373 22.84 -1.40 33.49
CA ASP A 373 23.66 -1.04 34.65
C ASP A 373 24.70 0.06 34.32
N ILE A 374 24.79 1.07 35.19
CA ILE A 374 25.68 2.22 34.98
C ILE A 374 27.15 1.83 35.11
N SER A 375 27.51 0.92 36.02
CA SER A 375 28.89 0.47 36.20
C SER A 375 29.38 -0.33 35.00
N GLU A 376 28.51 -1.18 34.44
CA GLU A 376 28.80 -1.92 33.21
C GLU A 376 28.89 -0.98 32.00
N LEU A 377 28.03 0.05 31.94
CA LEU A 377 28.09 1.07 30.89
C LEU A 377 29.41 1.85 30.93
N THR A 378 29.85 2.28 32.11
CA THR A 378 31.15 2.94 32.30
C THR A 378 32.30 2.04 31.85
N ALA A 379 32.31 0.77 32.29
CA ALA A 379 33.34 -0.18 31.88
C ALA A 379 33.34 -0.43 30.36
N ALA A 380 32.17 -0.50 29.72
CA ALA A 380 32.06 -0.68 28.28
C ALA A 380 32.63 0.52 27.50
N ILE A 381 32.37 1.74 27.97
CA ILE A 381 32.95 2.97 27.40
C ILE A 381 34.47 3.00 27.61
N GLU A 382 34.96 2.66 28.81
CA GLU A 382 36.39 2.66 29.11
C GLU A 382 37.18 1.61 28.33
N ASN A 383 36.59 0.44 28.10
CA ASN A 383 37.20 -0.63 27.32
C ASN A 383 37.17 -0.37 25.81
N ASN A 384 36.32 0.55 25.34
CA ASN A 384 36.19 0.93 23.93
C ASN A 384 36.54 2.40 23.70
N ARG A 385 37.55 2.94 24.41
CA ARG A 385 37.98 4.34 24.28
C ARG A 385 38.32 4.75 22.84
N ASP A 386 38.81 3.81 22.03
CA ASP A 386 39.12 4.06 20.62
C ASP A 386 37.87 4.33 19.77
N ALA A 387 36.69 3.85 20.20
CA ALA A 387 35.40 4.10 19.55
C ALA A 387 34.72 5.40 20.06
N VAL A 388 35.22 6.02 21.12
CA VAL A 388 34.73 7.30 21.67
C VAL A 388 35.43 8.46 20.95
N THR A 389 35.21 8.55 19.64
CA THR A 389 35.74 9.61 18.79
C THR A 389 34.93 10.90 18.94
N ASP A 390 35.43 12.00 18.40
CA ASP A 390 34.66 13.25 18.35
C ASP A 390 33.45 13.10 17.40
N ASP A 391 33.58 12.32 16.33
CA ASP A 391 32.48 11.97 15.41
C ASP A 391 31.35 11.22 16.13
N PHE A 392 31.70 10.27 17.03
CA PHE A 392 30.73 9.57 17.85
C PHE A 392 29.97 10.51 18.80
N LYS A 393 30.67 11.48 19.41
CA LYS A 393 30.05 12.46 20.31
C LYS A 393 29.12 13.40 19.54
N GLU A 394 29.54 13.88 18.37
CA GLU A 394 28.72 14.75 17.51
C GLU A 394 27.46 14.02 17.02
N MET A 395 27.60 12.76 16.61
CA MET A 395 26.46 11.91 16.25
C MET A 395 25.52 11.71 17.45
N LEU A 396 26.04 11.45 18.66
CA LEU A 396 25.21 11.29 19.87
C LEU A 396 24.41 12.56 20.18
N GLU A 397 25.03 13.75 20.11
CA GLU A 397 24.31 15.01 20.30
C GLU A 397 23.24 15.21 19.22
N THR A 398 23.56 14.94 17.96
CA THR A 398 22.61 15.04 16.84
C THR A 398 21.40 14.11 17.04
N VAL A 399 21.62 12.88 17.51
CA VAL A 399 20.55 11.93 17.84
C VAL A 399 19.69 12.45 19.00
N ILE A 400 20.31 12.99 20.05
CA ILE A 400 19.59 13.58 21.20
C ILE A 400 18.76 14.79 20.76
N GLU A 401 19.29 15.66 19.91
CA GLU A 401 18.60 16.84 19.40
C GLU A 401 17.41 16.46 18.51
N ASN A 402 17.61 15.55 17.56
CA ASN A 402 16.57 15.06 16.67
C ASN A 402 15.43 14.38 17.44
N ILE A 403 15.77 13.59 18.45
CA ILE A 403 14.77 12.94 19.31
C ILE A 403 14.09 13.99 20.17
N SER A 404 14.79 14.94 20.78
CA SER A 404 14.17 15.97 21.62
C SER A 404 13.19 16.89 20.87
N GLY A 405 13.39 17.08 19.56
CA GLY A 405 12.54 17.91 18.71
C GLY A 405 11.32 17.19 18.13
N ALA A 406 11.19 15.87 18.30
CA ALA A 406 10.10 15.10 17.73
C ALA A 406 8.81 15.17 18.58
N PRO A 407 7.61 15.35 17.99
CA PRO A 407 6.34 15.45 18.73
C PRO A 407 5.99 14.22 19.59
N ASP A 408 6.42 13.03 19.19
CA ASP A 408 6.06 11.72 19.79
C ASP A 408 7.27 11.00 20.40
N THR A 409 8.08 11.73 21.16
CA THR A 409 9.34 11.20 21.72
C THR A 409 9.10 10.28 22.92
N ASP A 410 9.64 9.05 22.89
CA ASP A 410 9.70 8.18 24.07
C ASP A 410 10.58 8.81 25.17
N PRO A 411 10.02 9.21 26.34
CA PRO A 411 10.79 9.83 27.40
C PRO A 411 11.89 8.93 27.97
N LYS A 412 11.70 7.61 27.95
CA LYS A 412 12.70 6.65 28.45
C LYS A 412 13.91 6.58 27.54
N LEU A 413 13.69 6.62 26.23
CA LEU A 413 14.75 6.63 25.23
C LEU A 413 15.62 7.89 25.37
N LEU A 414 15.00 9.05 25.54
CA LEU A 414 15.71 10.32 25.70
C LEU A 414 16.54 10.36 26.99
N GLU A 415 15.98 9.90 28.12
CA GLU A 415 16.72 9.82 29.39
C GLU A 415 17.90 8.84 29.30
N ARG A 416 17.73 7.74 28.57
CA ARG A 416 18.81 6.77 28.34
C ARG A 416 19.97 7.37 27.55
N LEU A 417 19.69 8.09 26.45
CA LEU A 417 20.72 8.75 25.65
C LEU A 417 21.45 9.85 26.43
N LYS A 418 20.72 10.63 27.25
CA LYS A 418 21.33 11.61 28.17
C LYS A 418 22.24 10.94 29.20
N THR A 419 21.85 9.78 29.72
CA THR A 419 22.67 9.01 30.66
C THR A 419 23.99 8.58 30.03
N ILE A 420 23.94 8.05 28.80
CA ILE A 420 25.14 7.68 28.03
C ILE A 420 26.04 8.91 27.82
N ARG A 421 25.48 10.06 27.42
CA ARG A 421 26.22 11.32 27.32
C ARG A 421 26.89 11.74 28.64
N THR A 422 26.18 11.63 29.76
CA THR A 422 26.72 12.00 31.08
C THR A 422 27.88 11.09 31.48
N VAL A 423 27.78 9.79 31.23
CA VAL A 423 28.87 8.84 31.52
C VAL A 423 30.07 9.05 30.60
N LEU A 424 29.87 9.46 29.35
CA LEU A 424 30.95 9.83 28.42
C LEU A 424 31.71 11.10 28.83
N ALA A 425 31.07 12.00 29.60
CA ALA A 425 31.64 13.26 30.05
C ALA A 425 32.33 13.18 31.43
N ALA A 426 32.17 12.05 32.13
CA ALA A 426 32.80 11.74 33.41
C ALA A 426 34.19 11.13 33.21
#